data_AF-A0A388RTE5-F1
#
_entry.id   AF-A0A388RTE5-F1
#
_cell.length_a   1.000
_cell.length_b   1.000
_cell.length_c   1.000
_cell.angle_alpha   90.00
_cell.angle_beta   90.00
_cell.angle_gamma   90.00
#
_symmetry.space_group_name_H-M   'P 1'
#
loop_
_entity.id
_entity.type
_entity.pdbx_description
1 polymer ?
#
loop_
_entity_poly.entity_id
_entity_poly.type
_entity_poly.pdbx_seq_one_letter_code
_entity_poly.pdbx_strand_id
1 'polypeptide(L)'
;MFEASGGILRLTDFMHSERLARSRLDHDSPECHRLLRRIEAIVGEVRVELVFSPSFDYARKPHQWEVGSHGVTAVCEHQRLSLVCSPPLPLPLPLPLATEAHRAKGVAIVRPGAPLWAIASFQQDGPDRPVHDPQAVLDETLRHWGEWQQQCTYRGPFEREVRTSACVLKLLTFGPTGALVAAPTTSLPEWIGSSRNWDYRFCWLRDSAMVLRALMALGHHEAAMDFFRWIERFCDLERLQIMYRIDGSPNLPEQELRHLDGYRASRPVRIGNAAAEQVQLDVYGHVLDAAWVCQQGMPMTLSAPMRRVLARLADAAAARWREPDQGFWETRGVPQHFVSSKLMCWVALDRAIALAQAGQLDGNVAVWKLERDALRRVIEGQGFHHGTDAFTQSFGSPALDASALLIPLTGFLPATDARVKATVARIQRDLTKDSLVYRYRIHDGVPGEEATLAICSFWLVQVLARQGRAKEAIKLFRHICSFASDLGLFAEEIDPDSKALLGNYPQGYTHLALIQAALDIQQAQQRGEA
;
A
#
# COMPACT_ATOMS: atom_id res chain seq x y z
N MET A 1 -17.09 -15.58 14.20
CA MET A 1 -17.82 -16.24 15.31
C MET A 1 -16.92 -17.36 15.81
N PHE A 2 -16.88 -17.59 17.11
CA PHE A 2 -16.04 -18.62 17.74
C PHE A 2 -16.93 -19.55 18.57
N GLU A 3 -16.78 -20.86 18.38
CA GLU A 3 -17.43 -21.87 19.23
C GLU A 3 -16.52 -22.19 20.42
N ALA A 4 -17.08 -22.17 21.62
CA ALA A 4 -16.41 -22.48 22.87
C ALA A 4 -17.25 -23.48 23.68
N SER A 5 -16.62 -24.16 24.66
CA SER A 5 -17.29 -25.19 25.47
C SER A 5 -18.55 -24.72 26.20
N GLY A 6 -18.65 -23.42 26.50
CA GLY A 6 -19.80 -22.81 27.18
C GLY A 6 -20.79 -22.08 26.27
N GLY A 7 -20.53 -21.96 24.97
CA GLY A 7 -21.35 -21.14 24.09
C GLY A 7 -20.66 -20.63 22.83
N ILE A 8 -21.26 -19.60 22.21
CA ILE A 8 -20.75 -18.99 20.97
C ILE A 8 -20.37 -17.54 21.25
N LEU A 9 -19.16 -17.15 20.85
CA LEU A 9 -18.65 -15.78 20.96
C LEU A 9 -18.61 -15.06 19.60
N ARG A 10 -18.83 -13.75 19.66
CA ARG A 10 -18.50 -12.80 18.60
C ARG A 10 -17.42 -11.85 19.10
N LEU A 11 -16.40 -11.65 18.26
CA LEU A 11 -15.39 -10.61 18.45
C LEU A 11 -15.61 -9.52 17.41
N THR A 12 -15.49 -8.27 17.84
CA THR A 12 -15.47 -7.10 16.95
C THR A 12 -14.30 -6.23 17.35
N ASP A 13 -13.33 -6.11 16.45
CA ASP A 13 -12.13 -5.29 16.62
C ASP A 13 -12.23 -4.05 15.74
N PHE A 14 -11.82 -2.91 16.29
CA PHE A 14 -11.73 -1.67 15.52
C PHE A 14 -10.76 -0.69 16.17
N MET A 15 -10.23 0.22 15.34
CA MET A 15 -9.51 1.39 15.80
C MET A 15 -10.47 2.57 15.82
N HIS A 16 -10.35 3.44 16.82
CA HIS A 16 -11.24 4.58 16.93
C HIS A 16 -11.01 5.58 15.79
N SER A 17 -12.10 6.01 15.15
CA SER A 17 -12.09 6.87 13.97
C SER A 17 -12.39 8.34 14.31
N GLU A 18 -11.84 8.85 15.42
CA GLU A 18 -12.31 10.05 16.16
C GLU A 18 -12.52 11.34 15.33
N ARG A 19 -11.86 11.51 14.16
CA ARG A 19 -12.35 12.23 12.94
C ARG A 19 -11.21 12.64 12.00
N LEU A 20 -11.17 12.05 10.81
CA LEU A 20 -10.75 12.66 9.53
C LEU A 20 -11.66 13.85 9.12
N ALA A 21 -12.13 14.65 10.09
CA ALA A 21 -13.03 15.78 9.87
C ALA A 21 -12.38 17.03 10.46
N ARG A 22 -11.75 17.80 9.55
CA ARG A 22 -11.11 19.11 9.70
C ARG A 22 -9.59 19.06 9.87
N SER A 23 -8.93 19.22 8.72
CA SER A 23 -7.65 19.90 8.52
C SER A 23 -7.65 21.37 9.00
N ARG A 24 -8.11 21.65 10.23
CA ARG A 24 -8.07 23.00 10.80
C ARG A 24 -7.58 22.93 12.24
N LEU A 25 -6.26 23.09 12.38
CA LEU A 25 -5.57 23.71 13.51
C LEU A 25 -5.62 22.90 14.85
N ASP A 26 -4.46 22.34 15.18
CA ASP A 26 -3.89 22.09 16.51
C ASP A 26 -4.42 21.02 17.49
N HIS A 27 -5.33 20.11 17.13
CA HIS A 27 -5.77 19.06 18.07
C HIS A 27 -5.87 17.62 17.53
N ASP A 28 -4.94 17.20 16.67
CA ASP A 28 -4.43 15.83 16.85
C ASP A 28 -3.58 15.90 18.12
N SER A 29 -3.94 15.19 19.18
CA SER A 29 -2.89 14.76 20.11
C SER A 29 -2.36 13.47 19.49
N PRO A 30 -1.23 13.50 18.74
CA PRO A 30 -0.60 12.31 18.14
C PRO A 30 -0.15 11.25 19.17
N GLU A 31 -0.60 11.37 20.42
CA GLU A 31 -0.07 10.72 21.60
C GLU A 31 -1.00 9.62 22.11
N CYS A 32 -2.13 9.29 21.45
CA CYS A 32 -2.95 8.13 21.83
C CYS A 32 -3.57 7.39 20.64
N HIS A 33 -3.08 6.17 20.38
CA HIS A 33 -3.68 5.22 19.44
C HIS A 33 -4.40 4.11 20.19
N ARG A 34 -5.62 3.73 19.76
CA ARG A 34 -6.44 2.73 20.46
C ARG A 34 -6.93 1.62 19.55
N LEU A 35 -6.84 0.38 20.05
CA LEU A 35 -7.52 -0.79 19.51
C LEU A 35 -8.58 -1.23 20.54
N LEU A 36 -9.84 -1.23 20.11
CA LEU A 36 -10.96 -1.68 20.93
C LEU A 36 -11.44 -3.04 20.42
N ARG A 37 -11.63 -3.96 21.35
CA ARG A 37 -12.20 -5.29 21.12
C ARG A 37 -13.47 -5.44 21.94
N ARG A 38 -14.60 -5.61 21.26
CA ARG A 38 -15.87 -6.02 21.86
C ARG A 38 -15.98 -7.54 21.84
N ILE A 39 -16.21 -8.14 23.00
CA ILE A 39 -16.34 -9.59 23.21
C ILE A 39 -17.76 -9.84 23.67
N GLU A 40 -18.54 -10.52 22.84
CA GLU A 40 -19.97 -10.74 23.07
C GLU A 40 -20.28 -12.24 23.05
N ALA A 41 -20.94 -12.74 24.10
CA ALA A 41 -21.54 -14.06 24.09
C ALA A 41 -22.90 -13.98 23.41
N ILE A 42 -23.07 -14.77 22.35
CA ILE A 42 -24.32 -14.85 21.57
C ILE A 42 -25.23 -15.93 22.14
N VAL A 43 -24.65 -17.04 22.56
CA VAL A 43 -25.34 -18.17 23.19
C VAL A 43 -24.50 -18.65 24.35
N GLY A 44 -25.14 -18.96 25.49
CA GLY A 44 -24.48 -19.50 26.67
C GLY A 44 -23.55 -18.51 27.37
N GLU A 45 -22.91 -18.96 28.46
CA GLU A 45 -21.91 -18.18 29.19
C GLU A 45 -20.52 -18.68 28.82
N VAL A 46 -19.65 -17.78 28.36
CA VAL A 46 -18.33 -18.17 27.88
C VAL A 46 -17.25 -17.58 28.78
N ARG A 47 -16.39 -18.47 29.30
CA ARG A 47 -15.17 -18.08 30.01
C ARG A 47 -14.13 -17.60 29.00
N VAL A 48 -13.70 -16.36 29.13
CA VAL A 48 -12.69 -15.72 28.28
C VAL A 48 -11.45 -15.42 29.10
N GLU A 49 -10.29 -15.81 28.58
CA GLU A 49 -8.99 -15.38 29.09
C GLU A 49 -8.43 -14.27 28.18
N LEU A 50 -8.12 -13.13 28.78
CA LEU A 50 -7.42 -12.02 28.15
C LEU A 50 -5.94 -12.11 28.49
N VAL A 51 -5.08 -12.07 27.46
CA VAL A 51 -3.63 -12.06 27.61
C VAL A 51 -3.07 -10.80 26.96
N PHE A 52 -2.38 -9.98 27.74
CA PHE A 52 -1.68 -8.79 27.29
C PHE A 52 -0.18 -9.05 27.34
N SER A 53 0.50 -8.94 26.21
CA SER A 53 1.93 -9.22 26.07
C SER A 53 2.62 -8.11 25.28
N PRO A 54 2.77 -6.90 25.86
CA PRO A 54 3.37 -5.77 25.18
C PRO A 54 4.87 -5.99 24.99
N SER A 55 5.37 -5.63 23.81
CA SER A 55 6.79 -5.65 23.47
C SER A 55 7.20 -4.31 22.89
N PHE A 56 8.28 -3.73 23.42
CA PHE A 56 8.81 -2.46 22.97
C PHE A 56 10.06 -2.66 22.13
N ASP A 57 10.23 -1.78 21.15
CA ASP A 57 11.38 -1.78 20.24
C ASP A 57 11.71 -3.18 19.69
N TYR A 58 10.69 -3.85 19.12
CA TYR A 58 10.80 -5.22 18.57
C TYR A 58 11.31 -6.24 19.61
N ALA A 59 10.85 -6.12 20.85
CA ALA A 59 11.27 -6.93 22.01
C ALA A 59 12.74 -6.77 22.41
N ARG A 60 13.41 -5.67 22.00
CA ARG A 60 14.78 -5.34 22.45
C ARG A 60 14.82 -4.62 23.79
N LYS A 61 13.74 -3.90 24.14
CA LYS A 61 13.66 -3.14 25.38
C LYS A 61 12.71 -3.79 26.39
N PRO A 62 13.13 -3.91 27.67
CA PRO A 62 12.23 -4.31 28.74
C PRO A 62 11.25 -3.19 29.07
N HIS A 63 10.18 -3.51 29.79
CA HIS A 63 9.21 -2.55 30.31
C HIS A 63 8.97 -2.78 31.80
N GLN A 64 8.43 -1.77 32.46
CA GLN A 64 7.92 -1.86 33.83
C GLN A 64 6.39 -1.89 33.82
N TRP A 65 5.81 -2.50 34.84
CA TRP A 65 4.36 -2.57 34.99
C TRP A 65 3.86 -1.49 35.95
N GLU A 66 2.85 -0.75 35.52
CA GLU A 66 1.99 0.07 36.37
C GLU A 66 0.60 -0.57 36.41
N VAL A 67 0.08 -0.82 37.62
CA VAL A 67 -1.21 -1.47 37.82
C VAL A 67 -2.20 -0.44 38.36
N GLY A 68 -3.28 -0.21 37.61
CA GLY A 68 -4.36 0.69 37.99
C GLY A 68 -5.63 -0.06 38.40
N SER A 69 -6.63 0.67 38.91
CA SER A 69 -7.93 0.10 39.31
C SER A 69 -8.75 -0.46 38.13
N HIS A 70 -8.41 -0.09 36.90
CA HIS A 70 -9.19 -0.42 35.69
C HIS A 70 -8.38 -1.16 34.61
N GLY A 71 -7.10 -1.44 34.87
CA GLY A 71 -6.23 -2.02 33.85
C GLY A 71 -4.75 -2.09 34.26
N VAL A 72 -3.92 -2.45 33.29
CA VAL A 72 -2.46 -2.55 33.44
C VAL A 72 -1.79 -1.75 32.33
N THR A 73 -0.67 -1.12 32.64
CA THR A 73 0.13 -0.37 31.68
C THR A 73 1.57 -0.85 31.73
N ALA A 74 2.11 -1.19 30.56
CA ALA A 74 3.53 -1.42 30.38
C ALA A 74 4.20 -0.12 29.94
N VAL A 75 5.30 0.24 30.62
CA VAL A 75 6.00 1.50 30.42
C VAL A 75 7.45 1.22 30.04
N CYS A 76 7.87 1.79 28.92
CA CYS A 76 9.24 1.74 28.43
C CYS A 76 9.67 3.15 28.03
N GLU A 77 10.52 3.79 28.85
CA GLU A 77 10.94 5.18 28.65
C GLU A 77 9.71 6.10 28.56
N HIS A 78 9.52 6.78 27.42
CA HIS A 78 8.42 7.68 27.12
C HIS A 78 7.18 6.98 26.53
N GLN A 79 7.26 5.67 26.30
CA GLN A 79 6.21 4.90 25.65
C GLN A 79 5.39 4.11 26.66
N ARG A 80 4.06 4.14 26.49
CA ARG A 80 3.10 3.49 27.36
C ARG A 80 2.14 2.64 26.54
N LEU A 81 2.01 1.37 26.88
CA LEU A 81 1.04 0.44 26.31
C LEU A 81 0.10 -0.03 27.42
N SER A 82 -1.15 0.42 27.37
CA SER A 82 -2.17 0.11 28.36
C SER A 82 -3.17 -0.91 27.85
N LEU A 83 -3.67 -1.77 28.74
CA LEU A 83 -4.88 -2.56 28.53
C LEU A 83 -5.89 -2.21 29.64
N VAL A 84 -7.04 -1.67 29.23
CA VAL A 84 -8.18 -1.33 30.10
C VAL A 84 -9.39 -2.18 29.71
N CYS A 85 -10.17 -2.61 30.69
CA CYS A 85 -11.40 -3.37 30.46
C CYS A 85 -12.65 -2.61 30.91
N SER A 86 -13.75 -2.75 30.16
CA SER A 86 -15.08 -2.25 30.56
C SER A 86 -16.13 -3.36 30.42
N PRO A 87 -16.82 -3.77 31.51
CA PRO A 87 -16.60 -3.35 32.89
C PRO A 87 -15.19 -3.72 33.40
N PRO A 88 -14.67 -3.05 34.45
CA PRO A 88 -13.34 -3.33 34.98
C PRO A 88 -13.18 -4.78 35.42
N LEU A 89 -12.07 -5.40 35.01
CA LEU A 89 -11.69 -6.74 35.45
C LEU A 89 -10.51 -6.64 36.41
N PRO A 90 -10.49 -7.44 37.50
CA PRO A 90 -9.26 -7.65 38.25
C PRO A 90 -8.29 -8.45 37.37
N LEU A 91 -7.34 -7.76 36.74
CA LEU A 91 -6.21 -8.41 36.06
C LEU A 91 -5.20 -8.81 37.16
N PRO A 92 -4.90 -10.11 37.39
CA PRO A 92 -3.87 -10.53 38.33
C PRO A 92 -2.56 -9.76 38.11
N LEU A 93 -1.92 -9.39 39.23
CA LEU A 93 -0.59 -8.79 39.28
C LEU A 93 0.41 -9.63 38.47
N PRO A 94 1.43 -9.02 37.82
CA PRO A 94 2.46 -9.77 37.13
C PRO A 94 3.12 -10.78 38.08
N LEU A 95 2.99 -12.07 37.77
CA LEU A 95 3.51 -13.15 38.62
C LEU A 95 5.06 -13.19 38.51
N PRO A 96 5.81 -13.21 39.62
CA PRO A 96 7.24 -13.47 39.57
C PRO A 96 7.46 -14.98 39.39
N LEU A 97 7.49 -15.43 38.13
CA LEU A 97 8.00 -16.75 37.75
C LEU A 97 9.03 -16.54 36.64
N ALA A 98 10.16 -17.24 36.76
CA ALA A 98 11.43 -17.02 36.06
C ALA A 98 11.42 -17.11 34.51
N THR A 99 10.26 -17.02 33.85
CA THR A 99 10.11 -16.97 32.38
C THR A 99 8.85 -16.20 31.89
N GLU A 100 7.95 -15.71 32.77
CA GLU A 100 6.65 -15.08 32.39
C GLU A 100 6.55 -13.56 32.70
N ALA A 101 7.65 -12.87 33.01
CA ALA A 101 7.67 -11.47 33.49
C ALA A 101 7.11 -10.38 32.52
N HIS A 102 6.63 -10.75 31.33
CA HIS A 102 6.22 -9.83 30.26
C HIS A 102 4.74 -9.93 29.87
N ARG A 103 3.91 -10.60 30.68
CA ARG A 103 2.49 -10.78 30.37
C ARG A 103 1.59 -10.46 31.56
N ALA A 104 0.48 -9.78 31.28
CA ALA A 104 -0.66 -9.70 32.18
C ALA A 104 -1.78 -10.61 31.65
N LYS A 105 -2.44 -11.32 32.56
CA LYS A 105 -3.56 -12.23 32.23
C LYS A 105 -4.80 -11.77 32.98
N GLY A 106 -5.98 -12.10 32.49
CA GLY A 106 -7.26 -11.78 33.14
C GLY A 106 -8.34 -12.74 32.69
N VAL A 107 -9.28 -13.08 33.57
CA VAL A 107 -10.37 -14.00 33.24
C VAL A 107 -11.71 -13.34 33.49
N ALA A 108 -12.61 -13.48 32.54
CA ALA A 108 -13.98 -13.01 32.64
C ALA A 108 -14.97 -14.10 32.20
N ILE A 109 -16.19 -14.05 32.74
CA ILE A 109 -17.32 -14.79 32.21
C ILE A 109 -18.17 -13.79 31.43
N VAL A 110 -18.23 -13.96 30.10
CA VAL A 110 -19.02 -13.12 29.21
C VAL A 110 -20.40 -13.75 29.04
N ARG A 111 -21.44 -12.95 29.27
CA ARG A 111 -22.84 -13.38 29.21
C ARG A 111 -23.58 -12.70 28.06
N PRO A 112 -24.64 -13.31 27.51
CA PRO A 112 -25.47 -12.66 26.51
C PRO A 112 -26.06 -11.35 27.04
N GLY A 113 -25.97 -10.29 26.22
CA GLY A 113 -26.41 -8.94 26.59
C GLY A 113 -25.43 -8.15 27.47
N ALA A 114 -24.31 -8.74 27.90
CA ALA A 114 -23.29 -8.08 28.72
C ALA A 114 -21.90 -8.22 28.07
N PRO A 115 -21.60 -7.44 27.02
CA PRO A 115 -20.32 -7.51 26.33
C PRO A 115 -19.18 -7.04 27.23
N LEU A 116 -18.02 -7.68 27.08
CA LEU A 116 -16.76 -7.23 27.65
C LEU A 116 -15.98 -6.44 26.60
N TRP A 117 -15.47 -5.28 26.99
CA TRP A 117 -14.58 -4.47 26.16
C TRP A 117 -13.15 -4.59 26.65
N ALA A 118 -12.23 -4.88 25.73
CA ALA A 118 -10.80 -4.82 25.96
C ALA A 118 -10.22 -3.69 25.09
N ILE A 119 -9.58 -2.71 25.72
CA ILE A 119 -9.13 -1.47 25.10
C ILE A 119 -7.62 -1.38 25.27
N ALA A 120 -6.89 -1.57 24.18
CA ALA A 120 -5.45 -1.42 24.15
C ALA A 120 -5.10 -0.01 23.64
N SER A 121 -4.33 0.75 24.42
CA SER A 121 -3.89 2.10 24.07
C SER A 121 -2.37 2.15 23.96
N PHE A 122 -1.84 2.75 22.90
CA PHE A 122 -0.44 3.17 22.79
C PHE A 122 -0.34 4.68 22.96
N GLN A 123 0.61 5.12 23.78
CA GLN A 123 0.87 6.53 24.00
C GLN A 123 2.35 6.85 24.02
N GLN A 124 2.65 8.04 23.52
CA GLN A 124 3.97 8.64 23.55
C GLN A 124 3.86 9.90 24.39
N ASP A 125 4.45 9.88 25.58
CA ASP A 125 4.34 10.90 26.62
C ASP A 125 2.90 11.10 27.19
N GLY A 126 2.80 11.49 28.47
CA GLY A 126 1.51 11.78 29.14
C GLY A 126 0.71 10.56 29.68
N PRO A 127 -0.36 10.82 30.45
CA PRO A 127 -1.23 9.77 31.03
C PRO A 127 -2.36 9.33 30.09
N ASP A 128 -2.81 8.07 30.26
CA ASP A 128 -3.88 7.52 29.43
C ASP A 128 -5.23 8.17 29.72
N ARG A 129 -5.91 8.61 28.66
CA ARG A 129 -7.28 9.12 28.75
C ARG A 129 -8.24 7.92 28.70
N PRO A 130 -9.12 7.74 29.70
CA PRO A 130 -10.06 6.63 29.70
C PRO A 130 -11.08 6.76 28.57
N VAL A 131 -11.48 5.62 27.99
CA VAL A 131 -12.66 5.54 27.12
C VAL A 131 -13.87 5.32 28.02
N HIS A 132 -14.71 6.35 28.15
CA HIS A 132 -15.88 6.29 29.02
C HIS A 132 -17.04 5.45 28.43
N ASP A 133 -17.24 5.51 27.11
CA ASP A 133 -18.29 4.77 26.40
C ASP A 133 -17.74 4.11 25.13
N PRO A 134 -17.29 2.84 25.20
CA PRO A 134 -16.75 2.15 24.05
C PRO A 134 -17.82 1.77 23.00
N GLN A 135 -19.10 1.74 23.38
CA GLN A 135 -20.19 1.49 22.43
C GLN A 135 -20.45 2.73 21.57
N ALA A 136 -20.48 3.93 22.16
CA ALA A 136 -20.56 5.18 21.39
C ALA A 136 -19.39 5.32 20.41
N VAL A 137 -18.18 4.92 20.82
CA VAL A 137 -16.98 4.90 19.97
C VAL A 137 -17.14 3.93 18.79
N LEU A 138 -17.74 2.75 19.00
CA LEU A 138 -18.07 1.82 17.90
C LEU A 138 -19.11 2.42 16.94
N ASP A 139 -20.18 3.00 17.47
CA ASP A 139 -21.26 3.58 16.67
C ASP A 139 -20.77 4.77 15.82
N GLU A 140 -19.88 5.60 16.37
CA GLU A 140 -19.19 6.65 15.64
C GLU A 140 -18.28 6.10 14.53
N THR A 141 -17.46 5.09 14.83
CA THR A 141 -16.60 4.46 13.84
C THR A 141 -17.42 3.86 12.68
N LEU A 142 -18.52 3.16 12.99
CA LEU A 142 -19.42 2.61 11.98
C LEU A 142 -20.06 3.70 11.12
N ARG A 143 -20.55 4.78 11.74
CA ARG A 143 -21.10 5.94 11.04
C ARG A 143 -20.06 6.57 10.10
N HIS A 144 -18.84 6.80 10.59
CA HIS A 144 -17.76 7.38 9.78
C HIS A 144 -17.48 6.56 8.52
N TRP A 145 -17.24 5.25 8.67
CA TRP A 145 -16.95 4.37 7.53
C TRP A 145 -18.16 4.22 6.61
N GLY A 146 -19.38 4.24 7.15
CA GLY A 146 -20.61 4.28 6.36
C GLY A 146 -20.72 5.53 5.50
N GLU A 147 -20.51 6.72 6.08
CA GLU A 147 -20.50 8.01 5.39
C GLU A 147 -19.38 8.08 4.33
N TRP A 148 -18.18 7.59 4.67
CA TRP A 148 -17.05 7.57 3.75
C TRP A 148 -17.33 6.65 2.55
N GLN A 149 -17.82 5.42 2.78
CA GLN A 149 -18.16 4.48 1.71
C GLN A 149 -19.27 5.00 0.77
N GLN A 150 -20.21 5.82 1.27
CA GLN A 150 -21.26 6.41 0.43
C GLN A 150 -20.73 7.35 -0.65
N GLN A 151 -19.53 7.90 -0.48
CA GLN A 151 -18.88 8.77 -1.47
C GLN A 151 -18.42 7.99 -2.72
N CYS A 152 -18.26 6.67 -2.62
CA CYS A 152 -17.79 5.84 -3.72
C CYS A 152 -18.80 5.87 -4.88
N THR A 153 -18.34 6.30 -6.06
CA THR A 153 -19.16 6.47 -7.27
C THR A 153 -19.22 5.22 -8.16
N TYR A 154 -18.39 4.21 -7.90
CA TYR A 154 -18.34 3.00 -8.71
C TYR A 154 -19.61 2.16 -8.56
N ARG A 155 -20.20 1.76 -9.70
CA ARG A 155 -21.41 0.91 -9.81
C ARG A 155 -21.21 -0.23 -10.81
N GLY A 156 -19.97 -0.64 -11.03
CA GLY A 156 -19.62 -1.72 -11.96
C GLY A 156 -19.78 -3.13 -11.35
N PRO A 157 -19.43 -4.18 -12.12
CA PRO A 157 -19.72 -5.58 -11.77
C PRO A 157 -19.00 -6.13 -10.52
N PHE A 158 -17.96 -5.44 -10.02
CA PHE A 158 -17.14 -5.88 -8.89
C PHE A 158 -17.20 -4.90 -7.72
N GLU A 159 -18.40 -4.37 -7.45
CA GLU A 159 -18.60 -3.29 -6.48
C GLU A 159 -18.11 -3.65 -5.07
N ARG A 160 -18.31 -4.90 -4.64
CA ARG A 160 -17.85 -5.37 -3.32
C ARG A 160 -16.33 -5.32 -3.22
N GLU A 161 -15.63 -5.89 -4.19
CA GLU A 161 -14.17 -5.97 -4.23
C GLU A 161 -13.53 -4.57 -4.31
N VAL A 162 -14.14 -3.67 -5.10
CA VAL A 162 -13.72 -2.27 -5.22
C VAL A 162 -13.91 -1.52 -3.90
N ARG A 163 -15.06 -1.64 -3.24
CA ARG A 163 -15.33 -0.97 -1.96
C ARG A 163 -14.43 -1.45 -0.83
N THR A 164 -14.16 -2.76 -0.76
CA THR A 164 -13.20 -3.33 0.18
C THR A 164 -11.81 -2.78 -0.08
N SER A 165 -11.35 -2.81 -1.34
CA SER A 165 -10.02 -2.31 -1.71
C SER A 165 -9.86 -0.82 -1.45
N ALA A 166 -10.89 -0.01 -1.72
CA ALA A 166 -10.87 1.42 -1.41
C ALA A 166 -10.72 1.66 0.11
N CYS A 167 -11.44 0.88 0.93
CA CYS A 167 -11.32 0.92 2.39
C CYS A 167 -9.89 0.62 2.85
N VAL A 168 -9.27 -0.43 2.29
CA VAL A 168 -7.87 -0.79 2.58
C VAL A 168 -6.93 0.37 2.27
N LEU A 169 -7.03 0.97 1.07
CA LEU A 169 -6.18 2.10 0.69
C LEU A 169 -6.34 3.30 1.65
N LYS A 170 -7.57 3.57 2.11
CA LYS A 170 -7.80 4.61 3.12
C LYS A 170 -7.19 4.25 4.48
N LEU A 171 -7.31 3.00 4.92
CA LEU A 171 -6.73 2.49 6.17
C LEU A 171 -5.19 2.50 6.16
N LEU A 172 -4.55 2.43 4.99
CA LEU A 172 -3.10 2.56 4.82
C LEU A 172 -2.62 4.03 4.87
N THR A 173 -3.53 5.00 4.94
CA THR A 173 -3.19 6.42 5.04
C THR A 173 -3.10 6.83 6.51
N PHE A 174 -1.93 7.29 6.93
CA PHE A 174 -1.69 7.85 8.25
C PHE A 174 -2.35 9.24 8.37
N GLY A 175 -3.50 9.29 9.04
CA GLY A 175 -4.35 10.47 9.16
C GLY A 175 -3.61 11.78 9.48
N PRO A 176 -2.71 11.84 10.47
CA PRO A 176 -2.08 13.10 10.89
C PRO A 176 -1.21 13.78 9.83
N THR A 177 -0.60 13.02 8.92
CA THR A 177 0.29 13.58 7.89
C THR A 177 -0.21 13.38 6.47
N GLY A 178 -1.15 12.45 6.25
CA GLY A 178 -1.56 12.01 4.92
C GLY A 178 -0.61 11.00 4.28
N ALA A 179 0.44 10.56 4.98
CA ALA A 179 1.40 9.58 4.46
C ALA A 179 0.72 8.23 4.21
N LEU A 180 0.87 7.67 3.02
CA LEU A 180 0.32 6.36 2.69
C LEU A 180 1.41 5.31 2.75
N VAL A 181 1.28 4.31 3.63
CA VAL A 181 2.24 3.21 3.69
C VAL A 181 1.94 2.14 2.64
N ALA A 182 2.97 1.51 2.08
CA ALA A 182 2.79 0.44 1.09
C ALA A 182 2.05 -0.79 1.70
N ALA A 183 2.36 -1.12 2.95
CA ALA A 183 1.65 -2.09 3.79
C ALA A 183 1.91 -1.81 5.28
N PRO A 184 1.05 -2.26 6.21
CA PRO A 184 1.24 -2.03 7.65
C PRO A 184 2.11 -3.12 8.30
N THR A 185 2.87 -3.88 7.50
CA THR A 185 3.68 -5.02 7.92
C THR A 185 5.14 -4.87 7.52
N THR A 186 6.00 -5.65 8.18
CA THR A 186 7.40 -5.82 7.80
C THR A 186 7.77 -7.29 7.82
N SER A 187 8.73 -7.66 6.97
CA SER A 187 9.44 -8.94 6.99
C SER A 187 8.54 -10.16 6.82
N LEU A 188 7.39 -9.98 6.17
CA LEU A 188 6.65 -11.11 5.64
C LEU A 188 7.33 -11.56 4.34
N PRO A 189 7.62 -12.87 4.21
CA PRO A 189 8.45 -13.38 3.12
C PRO A 189 7.71 -13.43 1.78
N GLU A 190 8.34 -12.96 0.71
CA GLU A 190 7.94 -13.23 -0.70
C GLU A 190 7.98 -14.74 -1.00
N TRP A 191 8.85 -15.48 -0.31
CA TRP A 191 8.90 -16.94 -0.35
C TRP A 191 9.26 -17.52 1.01
N ILE A 192 8.48 -18.48 1.52
CA ILE A 192 8.68 -19.06 2.86
C ILE A 192 10.10 -19.66 2.98
N GLY A 193 10.82 -19.27 4.03
CA GLY A 193 12.19 -19.70 4.28
C GLY A 193 13.26 -18.94 3.47
N SER A 194 12.87 -18.00 2.61
CA SER A 194 13.79 -17.16 1.85
C SER A 194 14.23 -15.91 2.62
N SER A 195 15.18 -15.19 2.01
CA SER A 195 15.70 -13.92 2.50
C SER A 195 14.96 -12.69 1.96
N ARG A 196 13.91 -12.87 1.16
CA ARG A 196 13.12 -11.77 0.54
C ARG A 196 12.03 -11.30 1.52
N ASN A 197 12.46 -10.59 2.56
CA ASN A 197 11.62 -10.16 3.68
C ASN A 197 11.87 -8.65 3.90
N TRP A 198 10.90 -7.80 3.53
CA TRP A 198 11.09 -6.34 3.47
C TRP A 198 10.15 -5.58 4.40
N ASP A 199 10.57 -4.38 4.82
CA ASP A 199 9.74 -3.47 5.61
C ASP A 199 8.98 -2.51 4.70
N TYR A 200 7.65 -2.59 4.70
CA TYR A 200 6.76 -1.83 3.80
C TYR A 200 5.99 -0.72 4.52
N ARG A 201 6.32 -0.44 5.78
CA ARG A 201 5.66 0.58 6.61
C ARG A 201 6.08 2.03 6.27
N PHE A 202 6.48 2.26 5.02
CA PHE A 202 6.99 3.54 4.53
C PHE A 202 6.12 4.06 3.38
N CYS A 203 6.22 5.37 3.16
CA CYS A 203 5.50 6.09 2.13
C CYS A 203 6.36 6.22 0.88
N TRP A 204 6.14 5.34 -0.10
CA TRP A 204 6.70 5.48 -1.44
C TRP A 204 5.94 6.55 -2.22
N LEU A 205 6.67 7.43 -2.89
CA LEU A 205 6.07 8.46 -3.75
C LEU A 205 5.31 7.84 -4.93
N ARG A 206 5.87 6.80 -5.54
CA ARG A 206 5.24 6.03 -6.62
C ARG A 206 3.90 5.46 -6.17
N ASP A 207 3.92 4.69 -5.10
CA ASP A 207 2.75 3.96 -4.59
C ASP A 207 1.64 4.94 -4.21
N SER A 208 1.99 6.01 -3.48
CA SER A 208 1.06 7.06 -3.09
C SER A 208 0.44 7.77 -4.30
N ALA A 209 1.24 8.10 -5.31
CA ALA A 209 0.77 8.70 -6.56
C ALA A 209 -0.17 7.77 -7.35
N MET A 210 0.02 6.46 -7.27
CA MET A 210 -0.85 5.49 -7.94
C MET A 210 -2.14 5.20 -7.16
N VAL A 211 -2.09 5.17 -5.83
CA VAL A 211 -3.28 5.02 -4.97
C VAL A 211 -4.21 6.21 -5.15
N LEU A 212 -3.65 7.42 -5.19
CA LEU A 212 -4.34 8.66 -5.51
C LEU A 212 -5.26 8.53 -6.72
N ARG A 213 -4.70 8.06 -7.85
CA ARG A 213 -5.42 7.87 -9.12
C ARG A 213 -6.61 6.92 -8.93
N ALA A 214 -6.42 5.83 -8.19
CA ALA A 214 -7.49 4.87 -7.91
C ALA A 214 -8.60 5.48 -7.04
N LEU A 215 -8.26 6.13 -5.93
CA LEU A 215 -9.23 6.74 -5.02
C LEU A 215 -10.02 7.89 -5.66
N MET A 216 -9.36 8.72 -6.47
CA MET A 216 -10.04 9.78 -7.21
C MET A 216 -11.02 9.24 -8.25
N ALA A 217 -10.67 8.17 -8.96
CA ALA A 217 -11.59 7.54 -9.90
C ALA A 217 -12.86 7.00 -9.23
N LEU A 218 -12.83 6.78 -7.91
CA LEU A 218 -13.97 6.39 -7.09
C LEU A 218 -14.70 7.57 -6.43
N GLY A 219 -14.26 8.83 -6.64
CA GLY A 219 -14.85 10.02 -6.03
C GLY A 219 -14.26 10.43 -4.68
N HIS A 220 -13.23 9.74 -4.18
CA HIS A 220 -12.57 10.09 -2.91
C HIS A 220 -11.47 11.13 -3.13
N HIS A 221 -11.86 12.38 -3.31
CA HIS A 221 -10.92 13.46 -3.67
C HIS A 221 -10.04 13.95 -2.51
N GLU A 222 -10.43 13.70 -1.25
CA GLU A 222 -9.68 14.15 -0.08
C GLU A 222 -8.27 13.57 0.00
N ALA A 223 -8.13 12.28 -0.31
CA ALA A 223 -6.84 11.58 -0.33
C ALA A 223 -5.83 12.27 -1.26
N ALA A 224 -6.30 12.97 -2.30
CA ALA A 224 -5.45 13.73 -3.19
C ALA A 224 -4.86 14.99 -2.60
N MET A 225 -5.68 15.70 -1.83
CA MET A 225 -5.19 16.88 -1.14
C MET A 225 -4.21 16.51 -0.03
N ASP A 226 -4.42 15.37 0.65
CA ASP A 226 -3.50 14.85 1.67
C ASP A 226 -2.12 14.55 1.08
N PHE A 227 -2.06 13.84 -0.04
CA PHE A 227 -0.80 13.48 -0.69
C PHE A 227 0.02 14.71 -1.14
N PHE A 228 -0.60 15.69 -1.81
CA PHE A 228 0.14 16.88 -2.23
C PHE A 228 0.59 17.74 -1.05
N ARG A 229 -0.24 17.89 -0.01
CA ARG A 229 0.17 18.55 1.23
C ARG A 229 1.36 17.84 1.86
N TRP A 230 1.35 16.51 1.86
CA TRP A 230 2.45 15.72 2.39
C TRP A 230 3.75 15.94 1.62
N ILE A 231 3.71 15.92 0.28
CA ILE A 231 4.87 16.26 -0.57
C ILE A 231 5.39 17.67 -0.26
N GLU A 232 4.50 18.67 -0.22
CA GLU A 232 4.89 20.06 0.07
C GLU A 232 5.54 20.22 1.45
N ARG A 233 5.06 19.46 2.44
CA ARG A 233 5.47 19.60 3.83
C ARG A 233 6.77 18.88 4.13
N PHE A 234 6.99 17.69 3.57
CA PHE A 234 8.02 16.77 4.06
C PHE A 234 9.10 16.42 3.04
N CYS A 235 8.82 16.52 1.75
CA CYS A 235 9.83 16.18 0.76
C CYS A 235 10.81 17.35 0.60
N ASP A 236 12.10 17.10 0.81
CA ASP A 236 13.14 17.99 0.30
C ASP A 236 13.09 17.93 -1.24
N LEU A 237 12.74 19.07 -1.82
CA LEU A 237 12.47 19.19 -3.23
C LEU A 237 13.75 19.35 -4.06
N GLU A 238 14.90 19.56 -3.41
CA GLU A 238 16.23 19.51 -4.02
C GLU A 238 16.81 18.09 -3.97
N ARG A 239 16.39 17.29 -2.99
CA ARG A 239 16.83 15.89 -2.80
C ARG A 239 15.65 14.97 -2.54
N LEU A 240 14.87 14.73 -3.59
CA LEU A 240 13.73 13.82 -3.54
C LEU A 240 14.22 12.38 -3.36
N GLN A 241 13.78 11.74 -2.28
CA GLN A 241 13.95 10.32 -2.02
C GLN A 241 12.74 9.56 -2.56
N ILE A 242 12.91 8.28 -2.88
CA ILE A 242 11.81 7.47 -3.42
C ILE A 242 10.74 7.14 -2.36
N MET A 243 11.13 7.13 -1.08
CA MET A 243 10.27 6.79 0.04
C MET A 243 10.68 7.51 1.33
N TYR A 244 9.72 7.65 2.25
CA TYR A 244 9.89 8.37 3.51
C TYR A 244 9.13 7.67 4.65
N ARG A 245 9.47 7.99 5.90
CA ARG A 245 8.66 7.59 7.06
C ARG A 245 7.31 8.32 7.07
N ILE A 246 6.37 7.84 7.89
CA ILE A 246 5.04 8.46 8.06
C ILE A 246 5.09 9.90 8.59
N ASP A 247 6.17 10.27 9.27
CA ASP A 247 6.45 11.63 9.75
C ASP A 247 7.26 12.47 8.76
N GLY A 248 7.52 11.95 7.55
CA GLY A 248 8.28 12.62 6.51
C GLY A 248 9.80 12.49 6.62
N SER A 249 10.32 11.83 7.66
CA SER A 249 11.77 11.64 7.79
C SER A 249 12.33 10.79 6.64
N PRO A 250 13.45 11.20 6.00
CA PRO A 250 14.11 10.41 4.96
C PRO A 250 14.97 9.27 5.53
N ASN A 251 15.23 9.26 6.84
CA ASN A 251 16.16 8.30 7.46
C ASN A 251 15.52 6.91 7.62
N LEU A 252 15.98 5.95 6.80
CA LEU A 252 15.40 4.61 6.68
C LEU A 252 16.45 3.49 6.70
N PRO A 253 17.40 3.47 7.66
CA PRO A 253 18.50 2.50 7.64
C PRO A 253 17.94 1.08 7.77
N GLU A 254 18.30 0.22 6.82
CA GLU A 254 17.96 -1.20 6.87
C GLU A 254 18.78 -1.88 7.97
N GLN A 255 18.09 -2.58 8.87
CA GLN A 255 18.68 -3.32 9.97
C GLN A 255 18.06 -4.72 10.08
N GLU A 256 18.91 -5.73 10.24
CA GLU A 256 18.47 -7.09 10.57
C GLU A 256 18.31 -7.29 12.08
N LEU A 257 17.16 -7.83 12.48
CA LEU A 257 16.84 -8.20 13.86
C LEU A 257 17.10 -9.70 14.08
N ARG A 258 18.35 -10.03 14.41
CA ARG A 258 18.83 -11.42 14.52
C ARG A 258 18.23 -12.22 15.69
N HIS A 259 17.62 -11.54 16.66
CA HIS A 259 16.98 -12.16 17.83
C HIS A 259 15.55 -12.65 17.56
N LEU A 260 15.00 -12.37 16.37
CA LEU A 260 13.66 -12.81 15.98
C LEU A 260 13.75 -13.95 14.97
N ASP A 261 12.88 -14.95 15.14
CA ASP A 261 12.83 -16.13 14.27
C ASP A 261 12.27 -15.84 12.87
N GLY A 262 11.46 -14.78 12.77
CA GLY A 262 10.75 -14.43 11.55
C GLY A 262 9.52 -15.30 11.27
N TYR A 263 8.68 -14.84 10.35
CA TYR A 263 7.43 -15.52 10.04
C TYR A 263 7.70 -16.90 9.41
N ARG A 264 7.17 -17.96 10.04
CA ARG A 264 7.41 -19.37 9.64
C ARG A 264 8.90 -19.68 9.45
N ALA A 265 9.75 -19.16 10.34
CA ALA A 265 11.21 -19.29 10.32
C ALA A 265 11.90 -18.66 9.09
N SER A 266 11.25 -17.71 8.41
CA SER A 266 11.84 -16.98 7.29
C SER A 266 12.71 -15.83 7.82
N ARG A 267 14.01 -15.89 7.50
CA ARG A 267 15.02 -14.94 7.99
C ARG A 267 15.73 -14.26 6.81
N PRO A 268 16.23 -13.02 6.98
CA PRO A 268 16.23 -12.24 8.22
C PRO A 268 14.90 -11.49 8.45
N VAL A 269 14.67 -11.07 9.68
CA VAL A 269 13.68 -10.01 9.98
C VAL A 269 14.37 -8.67 9.80
N ARG A 270 13.83 -7.80 8.95
CA ARG A 270 14.35 -6.46 8.65
C ARG A 270 13.45 -5.36 9.20
N ILE A 271 14.06 -4.25 9.56
CA ILE A 271 13.38 -2.97 9.74
C ILE A 271 14.11 -1.92 8.92
N GLY A 272 13.41 -0.90 8.45
CA GLY A 272 13.98 0.02 7.46
C GLY A 272 14.06 -0.62 6.08
N ASN A 273 14.51 0.15 5.08
CA ASN A 273 14.51 -0.32 3.71
C ASN A 273 15.64 0.33 2.91
N ALA A 274 16.59 -0.49 2.44
CA ALA A 274 17.78 -0.01 1.73
C ALA A 274 17.46 0.60 0.35
N ALA A 275 16.26 0.36 -0.21
CA ALA A 275 15.87 1.00 -1.45
C ALA A 275 15.79 2.54 -1.33
N ALA A 276 15.69 3.07 -0.10
CA ALA A 276 15.72 4.50 0.19
C ALA A 276 16.95 5.22 -0.40
N GLU A 277 18.08 4.53 -0.54
CA GLU A 277 19.32 5.10 -1.08
C GLU A 277 19.46 4.93 -2.62
N GLN A 278 18.51 4.25 -3.26
CA GLN A 278 18.56 3.97 -4.70
C GLN A 278 18.17 5.19 -5.54
N VAL A 279 18.78 5.28 -6.72
CA VAL A 279 18.31 6.16 -7.79
C VAL A 279 17.23 5.41 -8.57
N GLN A 280 16.01 5.96 -8.58
CA GLN A 280 14.89 5.49 -9.38
C GLN A 280 14.29 6.66 -10.15
N LEU A 281 14.35 6.61 -11.49
CA LEU A 281 13.95 7.74 -12.33
C LEU A 281 12.43 7.76 -12.62
N ASP A 282 11.73 6.66 -12.33
CA ASP A 282 10.29 6.53 -12.57
C ASP A 282 9.45 7.42 -11.66
N VAL A 283 9.95 7.75 -10.46
CA VAL A 283 9.24 8.58 -9.48
C VAL A 283 8.77 9.91 -10.06
N TYR A 284 9.55 10.51 -10.97
CA TYR A 284 9.20 11.76 -11.66
C TYR A 284 7.89 11.63 -12.43
N GLY A 285 7.75 10.53 -13.17
CA GLY A 285 6.58 10.25 -13.98
C GLY A 285 5.35 9.98 -13.12
N HIS A 286 5.49 9.23 -12.03
CA HIS A 286 4.39 8.92 -11.14
C HIS A 286 3.80 10.19 -10.49
N VAL A 287 4.64 11.08 -9.98
CA VAL A 287 4.18 12.33 -9.34
C VAL A 287 3.52 13.29 -10.35
N LEU A 288 4.10 13.45 -11.55
CA LEU A 288 3.53 14.29 -12.60
C LEU A 288 2.23 13.71 -13.19
N ASP A 289 2.14 12.39 -13.32
CA ASP A 289 0.91 11.73 -13.75
C ASP A 289 -0.20 11.91 -12.71
N ALA A 290 0.11 11.75 -11.42
CA ALA A 290 -0.81 12.05 -10.32
C ALA A 290 -1.38 13.48 -10.41
N ALA A 291 -0.50 14.48 -10.57
CA ALA A 291 -0.92 15.88 -10.72
C ALA A 291 -1.83 16.09 -11.95
N TRP A 292 -1.51 15.43 -13.07
CA TRP A 292 -2.34 15.49 -14.28
C TRP A 292 -3.71 14.84 -14.08
N VAL A 293 -3.79 13.65 -13.45
CA VAL A 293 -5.08 13.01 -13.17
C VAL A 293 -5.93 13.89 -12.27
N CYS A 294 -5.33 14.52 -11.24
CA CYS A 294 -6.06 15.47 -10.40
C CYS A 294 -6.62 16.61 -11.23
N GLN A 295 -5.80 17.21 -12.10
CA GLN A 295 -6.25 18.31 -12.96
C GLN A 295 -7.41 17.91 -13.88
N GLN A 296 -7.45 16.66 -14.36
CA GLN A 296 -8.53 16.15 -15.21
C GLN A 296 -9.82 15.85 -14.44
N GLY A 297 -9.71 15.24 -13.25
CA GLY A 297 -10.89 14.82 -12.46
C GLY A 297 -11.46 15.93 -11.58
N MET A 298 -10.61 16.81 -11.07
CA MET A 298 -10.96 17.92 -10.19
C MET A 298 -10.00 19.08 -10.47
N PRO A 299 -10.33 20.00 -11.39
CA PRO A 299 -9.48 21.15 -11.70
C PRO A 299 -9.13 21.91 -10.41
N MET A 300 -7.88 21.82 -9.99
CA MET A 300 -7.36 22.47 -8.79
C MET A 300 -6.24 23.42 -9.19
N THR A 301 -6.26 24.62 -8.62
CA THR A 301 -5.11 25.52 -8.75
C THR A 301 -3.99 24.98 -7.89
N LEU A 302 -2.95 24.42 -8.53
CA LEU A 302 -1.74 23.98 -7.84
C LEU A 302 -1.08 25.17 -7.11
N SER A 303 -0.65 24.95 -5.87
CA SER A 303 0.08 25.93 -5.08
C SER A 303 1.39 26.33 -5.79
N ALA A 304 1.88 27.55 -5.56
CA ALA A 304 3.17 27.97 -6.13
C ALA A 304 4.35 27.05 -5.73
N PRO A 305 4.45 26.57 -4.47
CA PRO A 305 5.41 25.51 -4.11
C PRO A 305 5.28 24.25 -4.96
N MET A 306 4.08 23.67 -5.09
CA MET A 306 3.87 22.44 -5.86
C MET A 306 4.19 22.62 -7.34
N ARG A 307 3.82 23.76 -7.94
CA ARG A 307 4.19 24.07 -9.34
C ARG A 307 5.71 24.03 -9.52
N ARG A 308 6.48 24.61 -8.60
CA ARG A 308 7.96 24.54 -8.64
C ARG A 308 8.48 23.11 -8.49
N VAL A 309 7.84 22.28 -7.66
CA VAL A 309 8.19 20.85 -7.54
C VAL A 309 8.03 20.15 -8.87
N LEU A 310 6.82 20.20 -9.43
CA LEU A 310 6.49 19.50 -10.67
C LEU A 310 7.37 19.95 -11.85
N ALA A 311 7.68 21.25 -11.94
CA ALA A 311 8.57 21.79 -12.96
C ALA A 311 9.99 21.22 -12.82
N ARG A 312 10.53 21.16 -11.59
CA ARG A 312 11.83 20.55 -11.33
C ARG A 312 11.86 19.06 -11.64
N LEU A 313 10.80 18.31 -11.34
CA LEU A 313 10.72 16.90 -11.71
C LEU A 313 10.72 16.70 -13.23
N ALA A 314 10.04 17.58 -13.97
CA ALA A 314 10.07 17.58 -15.42
C ALA A 314 11.46 17.92 -15.96
N ASP A 315 12.12 18.93 -15.41
CA ASP A 315 13.50 19.30 -15.77
C ASP A 315 14.49 18.16 -15.46
N ALA A 316 14.35 17.50 -14.31
CA ALA A 316 15.15 16.34 -13.93
C ALA A 316 14.92 15.16 -14.87
N ALA A 317 13.66 14.86 -15.25
CA ALA A 317 13.36 13.83 -16.23
C ALA A 317 13.99 14.15 -17.60
N ALA A 318 13.93 15.41 -18.05
CA ALA A 318 14.53 15.86 -19.31
C ALA A 318 16.07 15.72 -19.30
N ALA A 319 16.72 16.06 -18.18
CA ALA A 319 18.17 16.03 -18.06
C ALA A 319 18.74 14.62 -17.83
N ARG A 320 18.07 13.80 -17.01
CA ARG A 320 18.65 12.59 -16.42
C ARG A 320 18.20 11.29 -17.05
N TRP A 321 17.21 11.28 -17.95
CA TRP A 321 16.66 10.02 -18.46
C TRP A 321 17.71 9.12 -19.15
N ARG A 322 18.84 9.68 -19.60
CA ARG A 322 19.97 8.96 -20.19
C ARG A 322 20.84 8.22 -19.17
N GLU A 323 20.63 8.42 -17.87
CA GLU A 323 21.33 7.69 -16.80
C GLU A 323 20.73 6.28 -16.61
N PRO A 324 21.52 5.26 -16.25
CA PRO A 324 20.97 4.01 -15.73
C PRO A 324 20.46 4.20 -14.29
N ASP A 325 19.53 3.36 -13.87
CA ASP A 325 18.90 3.41 -12.53
C ASP A 325 18.57 2.01 -12.02
N GLN A 326 17.95 1.88 -10.84
CA GLN A 326 17.62 0.57 -10.25
C GLN A 326 16.24 0.02 -10.64
N GLY A 327 15.48 0.79 -11.42
CA GLY A 327 14.12 0.47 -11.83
C GLY A 327 13.14 0.49 -10.65
N PHE A 328 11.85 0.53 -10.95
CA PHE A 328 10.81 0.60 -9.93
C PHE A 328 10.57 -0.74 -9.19
N TRP A 329 11.18 -1.83 -9.67
CA TRP A 329 11.29 -3.10 -8.94
C TRP A 329 12.42 -3.12 -7.90
N GLU A 330 13.17 -2.02 -7.78
CA GLU A 330 14.17 -1.81 -6.72
C GLU A 330 15.27 -2.88 -6.71
N THR A 331 15.63 -3.37 -7.89
CA THR A 331 16.57 -4.49 -8.05
C THR A 331 17.89 -4.17 -7.33
N ARG A 332 18.48 -5.17 -6.65
CA ARG A 332 19.77 -4.99 -5.94
C ARG A 332 20.97 -5.27 -6.84
N GLY A 333 20.74 -5.34 -8.15
CA GLY A 333 21.76 -5.53 -9.18
C GLY A 333 22.48 -4.24 -9.58
N VAL A 334 23.21 -4.33 -10.70
CA VAL A 334 23.86 -3.17 -11.33
C VAL A 334 22.78 -2.30 -11.99
N PRO A 335 22.85 -0.95 -11.88
CA PRO A 335 21.92 -0.07 -12.58
C PRO A 335 21.86 -0.31 -14.08
N GLN A 336 20.67 -0.24 -14.68
CA GLN A 336 20.44 -0.48 -16.11
C GLN A 336 19.55 0.60 -16.74
N HIS A 337 19.45 0.60 -18.07
CA HIS A 337 18.44 1.38 -18.78
C HIS A 337 17.12 0.61 -18.86
N PHE A 338 16.39 0.56 -17.73
CA PHE A 338 15.09 -0.08 -17.67
C PHE A 338 14.07 0.62 -18.56
N VAL A 339 13.32 -0.16 -19.36
CA VAL A 339 12.29 0.37 -20.27
C VAL A 339 11.20 1.10 -19.47
N SER A 340 10.81 0.55 -18.32
CA SER A 340 9.85 1.16 -17.40
C SER A 340 10.30 2.52 -16.88
N SER A 341 11.56 2.66 -16.46
CA SER A 341 12.11 3.94 -16.01
C SER A 341 12.09 4.99 -17.13
N LYS A 342 12.46 4.61 -18.36
CA LYS A 342 12.42 5.53 -19.52
C LYS A 342 11.01 5.91 -19.90
N LEU A 343 10.09 4.94 -19.86
CA LEU A 343 8.66 5.17 -20.03
C LEU A 343 8.14 6.19 -19.03
N MET A 344 8.50 6.08 -17.75
CA MET A 344 8.03 7.01 -16.73
C MET A 344 8.70 8.39 -16.82
N CYS A 345 9.95 8.50 -17.28
CA CYS A 345 10.50 9.82 -17.67
C CYS A 345 9.73 10.42 -18.86
N TRP A 346 9.33 9.61 -19.85
CA TRP A 346 8.49 10.10 -20.95
C TRP A 346 7.13 10.60 -20.45
N VAL A 347 6.50 9.85 -19.54
CA VAL A 347 5.24 10.25 -18.88
C VAL A 347 5.43 11.57 -18.13
N ALA A 348 6.51 11.74 -17.38
CA ALA A 348 6.82 12.98 -16.68
C ALA A 348 6.75 14.19 -17.64
N LEU A 349 7.47 14.12 -18.76
CA LEU A 349 7.52 15.21 -19.73
C LEU A 349 6.18 15.41 -20.44
N ASP A 350 5.49 14.34 -20.82
CA ASP A 350 4.18 14.42 -21.48
C ASP A 350 3.13 15.11 -20.59
N ARG A 351 3.10 14.73 -19.31
CA ARG A 351 2.18 15.30 -18.31
C ARG A 351 2.55 16.74 -17.95
N ALA A 352 3.85 17.06 -17.85
CA ALA A 352 4.31 18.43 -17.62
C ALA A 352 3.93 19.39 -18.76
N ILE A 353 4.08 18.95 -20.01
CA ILE A 353 3.65 19.73 -21.19
C ILE A 353 2.14 19.98 -21.15
N ALA A 354 1.35 18.96 -20.83
CA ALA A 354 -0.11 19.06 -20.75
C ALA A 354 -0.55 20.01 -19.62
N LEU A 355 0.08 19.93 -18.44
CA LEU A 355 -0.15 20.85 -17.32
C LEU A 355 0.22 22.29 -17.68
N ALA A 356 1.32 22.50 -18.41
CA ALA A 356 1.73 23.83 -18.86
C ALA A 356 0.74 24.43 -19.87
N GLN A 357 0.25 23.62 -20.82
CA GLN A 357 -0.81 24.02 -21.75
C GLN A 357 -2.12 24.39 -21.04
N ALA A 358 -2.40 23.76 -19.89
CA ALA A 358 -3.55 24.08 -19.05
C ALA A 358 -3.31 25.26 -18.09
N GLY A 359 -2.16 25.96 -18.17
CA GLY A 359 -1.83 27.09 -17.28
C GLY A 359 -1.54 26.70 -15.83
N GLN A 360 -1.30 25.41 -15.57
CA GLN A 360 -1.04 24.88 -14.24
C GLN A 360 0.44 24.73 -13.92
N LEU A 361 1.32 24.83 -14.92
CA LEU A 361 2.75 24.63 -14.74
C LEU A 361 3.55 25.61 -15.60
N ASP A 362 4.54 26.24 -15.00
CA ASP A 362 5.51 27.08 -15.71
C ASP A 362 6.83 26.30 -15.86
N GLY A 363 7.50 26.44 -17.00
CA GLY A 363 8.79 25.80 -17.25
C GLY A 363 9.20 25.81 -18.72
N ASN A 364 10.32 25.16 -19.03
CA ASN A 364 10.88 25.16 -20.39
C ASN A 364 10.18 24.11 -21.28
N VAL A 365 8.94 24.40 -21.67
CA VAL A 365 8.10 23.52 -22.50
C VAL A 365 8.78 23.11 -23.82
N ALA A 366 9.63 23.98 -24.39
CA ALA A 366 10.38 23.66 -25.61
C ALA A 366 11.38 22.52 -25.39
N VAL A 367 12.15 22.57 -24.29
CA VAL A 367 13.08 21.50 -23.91
C VAL A 367 12.32 20.22 -23.56
N TRP A 368 11.23 20.32 -22.80
CA TRP A 368 10.43 19.14 -22.44
C TRP A 368 9.89 18.42 -23.67
N LYS A 369 9.40 19.15 -24.68
CA LYS A 369 8.94 18.56 -25.95
C LYS A 369 10.08 17.85 -26.68
N LEU A 370 11.23 18.51 -26.80
CA LEU A 370 12.41 17.94 -27.47
C LEU A 370 12.84 16.62 -26.82
N GLU A 371 12.98 16.61 -25.49
CA GLU A 371 13.43 15.43 -24.74
C GLU A 371 12.37 14.33 -24.70
N ARG A 372 11.08 14.67 -24.60
CA ARG A 372 9.99 13.69 -24.70
C ARG A 372 10.00 12.97 -26.05
N ASP A 373 10.17 13.71 -27.14
CA ASP A 373 10.18 13.13 -28.49
C ASP A 373 11.47 12.32 -28.75
N ALA A 374 12.60 12.68 -28.11
CA ALA A 374 13.81 11.86 -28.08
C ALA A 374 13.59 10.55 -27.30
N LEU A 375 13.03 10.63 -26.09
CA LEU A 375 12.67 9.47 -25.27
C LEU A 375 11.75 8.49 -26.00
N ARG A 376 10.72 9.01 -26.68
CA ARG A 376 9.81 8.18 -27.47
C ARG A 376 10.57 7.38 -28.52
N ARG A 377 11.43 8.02 -29.31
CA ARG A 377 12.22 7.36 -30.35
C ARG A 377 13.13 6.28 -29.77
N VAL A 378 13.75 6.53 -28.61
CA VAL A 378 14.63 5.55 -27.97
C VAL A 378 13.85 4.37 -27.39
N ILE A 379 12.72 4.59 -26.73
CA ILE A 379 11.88 3.50 -26.22
C ILE A 379 11.35 2.64 -27.38
N GLU A 380 10.88 3.26 -28.46
CA GLU A 380 10.38 2.51 -29.62
C GLU A 380 11.48 1.76 -30.38
N GLY A 381 12.70 2.31 -30.43
CA GLY A 381 13.83 1.71 -31.15
C GLY A 381 14.66 0.71 -30.35
N GLN A 382 14.80 0.90 -29.02
CA GLN A 382 15.68 0.09 -28.16
C GLN A 382 14.92 -0.67 -27.07
N GLY A 383 13.70 -0.24 -26.72
CA GLY A 383 12.86 -0.92 -25.74
C GLY A 383 12.10 -2.12 -26.32
N PHE A 384 11.87 -2.16 -27.63
CA PHE A 384 11.26 -3.30 -28.32
C PHE A 384 12.34 -4.22 -28.87
N HIS A 385 12.46 -5.43 -28.31
CA HIS A 385 13.46 -6.40 -28.75
C HIS A 385 12.90 -7.27 -29.87
N HIS A 386 13.40 -7.07 -31.10
CA HIS A 386 12.91 -7.77 -32.30
C HIS A 386 13.04 -9.30 -32.24
N GLY A 387 14.07 -9.84 -31.57
CA GLY A 387 14.23 -11.30 -31.43
C GLY A 387 13.20 -11.92 -30.49
N THR A 388 12.85 -11.21 -29.42
CA THR A 388 11.82 -11.66 -28.46
C THR A 388 10.42 -11.34 -28.98
N ASP A 389 10.28 -10.35 -29.87
CA ASP A 389 9.02 -9.79 -30.36
C ASP A 389 8.17 -9.21 -29.21
N ALA A 390 8.82 -8.44 -28.33
CA ALA A 390 8.20 -7.81 -27.17
C ALA A 390 8.99 -6.58 -26.70
N PHE A 391 8.31 -5.68 -26.00
CA PHE A 391 9.00 -4.76 -25.09
C PHE A 391 9.60 -5.56 -23.93
N THR A 392 10.90 -5.35 -23.67
CA THR A 392 11.67 -6.12 -22.68
C THR A 392 11.98 -5.29 -21.43
N GLN A 393 12.67 -5.90 -20.46
CA GLN A 393 12.99 -5.28 -19.18
C GLN A 393 13.87 -4.04 -19.30
N SER A 394 14.97 -4.15 -20.05
CA SER A 394 15.99 -3.12 -20.21
C SER A 394 16.51 -3.11 -21.65
N PHE A 395 17.06 -1.97 -22.07
CA PHE A 395 17.58 -1.84 -23.43
C PHE A 395 18.67 -2.86 -23.73
N GLY A 396 18.52 -3.55 -24.87
CA GLY A 396 19.44 -4.60 -25.32
C GLY A 396 19.24 -5.96 -24.66
N SER A 397 18.38 -6.09 -23.65
CA SER A 397 18.07 -7.38 -23.01
C SER A 397 16.91 -8.09 -23.70
N PRO A 398 16.97 -9.42 -23.90
CA PRO A 398 15.83 -10.21 -24.39
C PRO A 398 14.82 -10.56 -23.29
N ALA A 399 15.11 -10.24 -22.01
CA ALA A 399 14.32 -10.64 -20.86
C ALA A 399 12.95 -9.94 -20.82
N LEU A 400 11.88 -10.70 -20.61
CA LEU A 400 10.54 -10.15 -20.41
C LEU A 400 10.40 -9.54 -19.02
N ASP A 401 9.57 -8.49 -18.93
CA ASP A 401 9.16 -7.88 -17.67
C ASP A 401 7.68 -7.47 -17.77
N ALA A 402 6.92 -7.76 -16.72
CA ALA A 402 5.51 -7.39 -16.63
C ALA A 402 5.29 -5.86 -16.67
N SER A 403 6.31 -5.06 -16.33
CA SER A 403 6.27 -3.61 -16.46
C SER A 403 6.00 -3.12 -17.87
N ALA A 404 6.27 -3.94 -18.89
CA ALA A 404 5.92 -3.61 -20.27
C ALA A 404 4.41 -3.43 -20.48
N LEU A 405 3.57 -3.98 -19.59
CA LEU A 405 2.13 -3.73 -19.57
C LEU A 405 1.78 -2.28 -19.24
N LEU A 406 2.70 -1.52 -18.63
CA LEU A 406 2.49 -0.09 -18.34
C LEU A 406 2.46 0.76 -19.62
N ILE A 407 3.07 0.30 -20.72
CA ILE A 407 3.13 1.04 -22.00
C ILE A 407 1.73 1.50 -22.48
N PRO A 408 0.75 0.60 -22.61
CA PRO A 408 -0.62 1.02 -22.93
C PRO A 408 -1.38 1.64 -21.76
N LEU A 409 -0.97 1.37 -20.52
CA LEU A 409 -1.69 1.89 -19.34
C LEU A 409 -1.41 3.38 -19.10
N THR A 410 -0.20 3.85 -19.45
CA THR A 410 0.23 5.25 -19.36
C THR A 410 -0.12 6.08 -20.60
N GLY A 411 -0.59 5.43 -21.67
CA GLY A 411 -0.94 6.09 -22.93
C GLY A 411 0.24 6.32 -23.88
N PHE A 412 1.39 5.67 -23.66
CA PHE A 412 2.54 5.77 -24.56
C PHE A 412 2.24 5.18 -25.95
N LEU A 413 1.60 4.00 -25.98
CA LEU A 413 1.06 3.39 -27.19
C LEU A 413 -0.36 2.91 -26.98
N PRO A 414 -1.22 2.86 -28.01
CA PRO A 414 -2.54 2.25 -27.90
C PRO A 414 -2.44 0.78 -27.49
N ALA A 415 -3.39 0.29 -26.68
CA ALA A 415 -3.47 -1.13 -26.32
C ALA A 415 -3.61 -2.05 -27.54
N THR A 416 -4.10 -1.51 -28.67
CA THR A 416 -4.29 -2.19 -29.94
C THR A 416 -3.06 -2.19 -30.86
N ASP A 417 -1.99 -1.47 -30.53
CA ASP A 417 -0.72 -1.46 -31.27
C ASP A 417 -0.18 -2.90 -31.41
N ALA A 418 0.35 -3.22 -32.59
CA ALA A 418 0.84 -4.57 -32.91
C ALA A 418 1.96 -5.02 -31.95
N ARG A 419 2.88 -4.11 -31.58
CA ARG A 419 3.98 -4.37 -30.64
C ARG A 419 3.45 -4.64 -29.23
N VAL A 420 2.42 -3.90 -28.81
CA VAL A 420 1.77 -4.12 -27.51
C VAL A 420 1.05 -5.46 -27.49
N LYS A 421 0.31 -5.81 -28.54
CA LYS A 421 -0.33 -7.14 -28.66
C LYS A 421 0.68 -8.28 -28.63
N ALA A 422 1.79 -8.16 -29.35
CA ALA A 422 2.87 -9.14 -29.35
C ALA A 422 3.48 -9.30 -27.95
N THR A 423 3.77 -8.18 -27.28
CA THR A 423 4.27 -8.16 -25.90
C THR A 423 3.31 -8.84 -24.92
N VAL A 424 2.00 -8.53 -24.99
CA VAL A 424 0.98 -9.17 -24.15
C VAL A 424 0.94 -10.67 -24.40
N ALA A 425 0.97 -11.11 -25.67
CA ALA A 425 0.97 -12.53 -26.00
C ALA A 425 2.22 -13.25 -25.44
N ARG A 426 3.39 -12.61 -25.49
CA ARG A 426 4.63 -13.13 -24.88
C ARG A 426 4.53 -13.22 -23.36
N ILE A 427 4.04 -12.18 -22.69
CA ILE A 427 3.84 -12.19 -21.23
C ILE A 427 2.87 -13.32 -20.85
N GLN A 428 1.72 -13.43 -21.52
CA GLN A 428 0.73 -14.48 -21.25
C GLN A 428 1.32 -15.88 -21.39
N ARG A 429 2.17 -16.11 -22.40
CA ARG A 429 2.77 -17.42 -22.67
C ARG A 429 3.94 -17.76 -21.75
N ASP A 430 4.86 -16.82 -21.57
CA ASP A 430 6.20 -17.11 -21.02
C ASP A 430 6.39 -16.60 -19.60
N LEU A 431 5.58 -15.63 -19.17
CA LEU A 431 5.70 -14.97 -17.87
C LEU A 431 4.51 -15.26 -16.94
N THR A 432 3.67 -16.24 -17.27
CA THR A 432 2.56 -16.67 -16.39
C THR A 432 2.73 -18.08 -15.86
N LYS A 433 2.06 -18.35 -14.74
CA LYS A 433 1.77 -19.68 -14.22
C LYS A 433 0.39 -19.64 -13.55
N ASP A 434 -0.48 -20.58 -13.88
CA ASP A 434 -1.90 -20.56 -13.49
C ASP A 434 -2.59 -19.20 -13.76
N SER A 435 -2.29 -18.60 -14.92
CA SER A 435 -2.75 -17.25 -15.32
C SER A 435 -2.28 -16.08 -14.45
N LEU A 436 -1.50 -16.33 -13.39
CA LEU A 436 -0.85 -15.30 -12.58
C LEU A 436 0.49 -14.91 -13.20
N VAL A 437 0.85 -13.63 -13.12
CA VAL A 437 1.97 -13.02 -13.84
C VAL A 437 3.15 -12.79 -12.88
N TYR A 438 4.35 -13.25 -13.23
CA TYR A 438 5.59 -12.92 -12.53
C TYR A 438 6.07 -11.51 -12.90
N ARG A 439 6.87 -10.85 -12.04
CA ARG A 439 7.55 -9.57 -12.42
C ARG A 439 8.44 -9.79 -13.64
N TYR A 440 9.33 -10.79 -13.52
CA TYR A 440 10.30 -11.24 -14.52
C TYR A 440 10.75 -12.67 -14.11
N ARG A 441 11.64 -13.28 -14.90
CA ARG A 441 12.26 -14.60 -14.59
C ARG A 441 13.79 -14.56 -14.69
N ILE A 442 14.38 -13.49 -14.18
CA ILE A 442 15.82 -13.26 -14.17
C ILE A 442 16.35 -13.21 -12.73
N HIS A 443 17.68 -13.27 -12.57
CA HIS A 443 18.33 -12.94 -11.30
C HIS A 443 18.46 -11.43 -11.14
N ASP A 444 17.86 -10.89 -10.09
CA ASP A 444 17.75 -9.45 -9.75
C ASP A 444 18.78 -8.98 -8.70
N GLY A 445 19.73 -9.85 -8.37
CA GLY A 445 20.73 -9.61 -7.31
C GLY A 445 20.31 -10.10 -5.92
N VAL A 446 19.11 -10.68 -5.76
CA VAL A 446 18.64 -11.25 -4.49
C VAL A 446 18.50 -12.78 -4.58
N PRO A 447 19.10 -13.55 -3.65
CA PRO A 447 18.95 -15.01 -3.63
C PRO A 447 17.51 -15.47 -3.33
N GLY A 448 17.17 -16.66 -3.83
CA GLY A 448 15.87 -17.31 -3.60
C GLY A 448 14.85 -17.01 -4.71
N GLU A 449 13.76 -17.77 -4.67
CA GLU A 449 12.62 -17.60 -5.57
C GLU A 449 11.66 -16.51 -5.05
N GLU A 450 10.82 -16.01 -5.95
CA GLU A 450 9.69 -15.14 -5.65
C GLU A 450 8.41 -15.76 -6.23
N ALA A 451 7.26 -15.46 -5.62
CA ALA A 451 5.98 -15.87 -6.16
C ALA A 451 5.49 -14.88 -7.24
N THR A 452 4.24 -15.02 -7.69
CA THR A 452 3.70 -14.10 -8.70
C THR A 452 3.24 -12.81 -8.04
N LEU A 453 3.66 -11.66 -8.57
CA LEU A 453 3.28 -10.36 -8.02
C LEU A 453 1.86 -9.99 -8.46
N ALA A 454 0.94 -9.83 -7.50
CA ALA A 454 -0.48 -9.74 -7.80
C ALA A 454 -0.85 -8.55 -8.70
N ILE A 455 -0.18 -7.40 -8.53
CA ILE A 455 -0.37 -6.22 -9.38
C ILE A 455 -0.11 -6.50 -10.87
N CYS A 456 0.88 -7.33 -11.22
CA CYS A 456 1.18 -7.66 -12.61
C CYS A 456 0.02 -8.38 -13.28
N SER A 457 -0.68 -9.24 -12.54
CA SER A 457 -1.87 -9.95 -13.01
C SER A 457 -3.03 -8.98 -13.25
N PHE A 458 -3.21 -7.99 -12.37
CA PHE A 458 -4.23 -6.94 -12.56
C PHE A 458 -3.88 -5.97 -13.70
N TRP A 459 -2.61 -5.67 -13.97
CA TRP A 459 -2.21 -4.93 -15.17
C TRP A 459 -2.56 -5.69 -16.44
N LEU A 460 -2.36 -7.01 -16.45
CA LEU A 460 -2.79 -7.83 -17.59
C LEU A 460 -4.31 -7.75 -17.79
N VAL A 461 -5.11 -7.79 -16.72
CA VAL A 461 -6.57 -7.57 -16.80
C VAL A 461 -6.90 -6.22 -17.45
N GLN A 462 -6.27 -5.13 -17.01
CA GLN A 462 -6.49 -3.79 -17.57
C GLN A 462 -6.18 -3.76 -19.08
N VAL A 463 -5.03 -4.30 -19.49
CA VAL A 463 -4.63 -4.31 -20.91
C VAL A 463 -5.56 -5.17 -21.75
N LEU A 464 -5.98 -6.34 -21.26
CA LEU A 464 -6.96 -7.20 -21.93
C LEU A 464 -8.30 -6.47 -22.14
N ALA A 465 -8.80 -5.78 -21.11
CA ALA A 465 -10.02 -4.99 -21.21
C ALA A 465 -9.89 -3.87 -22.25
N ARG A 466 -8.76 -3.14 -22.28
CA ARG A 466 -8.46 -2.10 -23.27
C ARG A 466 -8.23 -2.62 -24.69
N GLN A 467 -7.88 -3.90 -24.84
CA GLN A 467 -7.81 -4.59 -26.14
C GLN A 467 -9.18 -5.08 -26.65
N GLY A 468 -10.26 -4.84 -25.91
CA GLY A 468 -11.60 -5.36 -26.22
C GLY A 468 -11.79 -6.83 -25.84
N ARG A 469 -10.83 -7.45 -25.12
CA ARG A 469 -10.89 -8.85 -24.65
C ARG A 469 -11.61 -8.94 -23.31
N ALA A 470 -12.79 -8.31 -23.19
CA ALA A 470 -13.50 -8.12 -21.91
C ALA A 470 -13.84 -9.45 -21.19
N LYS A 471 -14.27 -10.49 -21.94
CA LYS A 471 -14.58 -11.80 -21.36
C LYS A 471 -13.36 -12.45 -20.70
N GLU A 472 -12.19 -12.31 -21.31
CA GLU A 472 -10.94 -12.83 -20.78
C GLU A 472 -10.47 -12.03 -19.57
N ALA A 473 -10.56 -10.70 -19.64
CA ALA A 473 -10.26 -9.81 -18.53
C ALA A 473 -11.12 -10.14 -17.29
N ILE A 474 -12.44 -10.34 -17.46
CA ILE A 474 -13.36 -10.73 -16.38
C ILE A 474 -12.99 -12.10 -15.79
N LYS A 475 -12.65 -13.08 -16.65
CA LYS A 475 -12.24 -14.41 -16.18
C LYS A 475 -10.97 -14.33 -15.33
N LEU A 476 -9.96 -13.61 -15.80
CA LEU A 476 -8.72 -13.42 -15.06
C LEU A 476 -8.95 -12.63 -13.77
N PHE A 477 -9.75 -11.57 -13.79
CA PHE A 477 -10.09 -10.79 -12.59
C PHE A 477 -10.73 -11.66 -11.51
N ARG A 478 -11.73 -12.48 -11.87
CA ARG A 478 -12.38 -13.41 -10.93
C ARG A 478 -11.42 -14.47 -10.40
N HIS A 479 -10.52 -14.97 -11.25
CA HIS A 479 -9.48 -15.91 -10.85
C HIS A 479 -8.57 -15.30 -9.79
N ILE A 480 -8.04 -14.10 -10.03
CA ILE A 480 -7.21 -13.39 -9.05
C ILE A 480 -8.01 -13.14 -7.77
N CYS A 481 -9.28 -12.72 -7.88
CA CYS A 481 -10.14 -12.45 -6.73
C CYS A 481 -10.43 -13.68 -5.86
N SER A 482 -10.31 -14.88 -6.41
CA SER A 482 -10.51 -16.12 -5.66
C SER A 482 -9.40 -16.41 -4.64
N PHE A 483 -8.25 -15.72 -4.74
CA PHE A 483 -7.14 -15.85 -3.79
C PHE A 483 -7.20 -14.87 -2.61
N ALA A 484 -8.18 -13.95 -2.60
CA ALA A 484 -8.36 -13.05 -1.48
C ALA A 484 -8.57 -13.83 -0.17
N SER A 485 -8.15 -13.24 0.95
CA SER A 485 -8.57 -13.74 2.26
C SER A 485 -10.09 -13.70 2.42
N ASP A 486 -10.60 -14.30 3.49
CA ASP A 486 -12.00 -14.21 3.89
C ASP A 486 -12.52 -12.77 4.06
N LEU A 487 -11.62 -11.83 4.36
CA LEU A 487 -11.88 -10.40 4.43
C LEU A 487 -11.81 -9.67 3.08
N GLY A 488 -11.46 -10.36 2.00
CA GLY A 488 -11.27 -9.76 0.68
C GLY A 488 -9.92 -9.06 0.51
N LEU A 489 -8.93 -9.38 1.33
CA LEU A 489 -7.62 -8.73 1.34
C LEU A 489 -6.56 -9.53 0.58
N PHE A 490 -5.59 -8.82 0.00
CA PHE A 490 -4.46 -9.42 -0.72
C PHE A 490 -3.14 -9.08 -0.05
N ALA A 491 -2.21 -10.03 -0.11
CA ALA A 491 -0.80 -9.74 0.09
C ALA A 491 -0.18 -9.21 -1.21
N GLU A 492 1.11 -8.94 -1.17
CA GLU A 492 1.90 -8.55 -2.33
C GLU A 492 1.93 -9.61 -3.44
N GLU A 493 2.15 -10.87 -3.04
CA GLU A 493 2.33 -11.98 -3.95
C GLU A 493 1.30 -13.08 -3.73
N ILE A 494 1.09 -13.86 -4.78
CA ILE A 494 0.28 -15.08 -4.77
C ILE A 494 1.17 -16.21 -5.25
N ASP A 495 1.32 -17.25 -4.44
CA ASP A 495 1.98 -18.48 -4.88
C ASP A 495 1.06 -19.23 -5.86
N PRO A 496 1.44 -19.38 -7.14
CA PRO A 496 0.61 -20.06 -8.12
C PRO A 496 0.44 -21.55 -7.85
N ASP A 497 1.25 -22.19 -7.00
CA ASP A 497 1.11 -23.60 -6.63
C ASP A 497 0.26 -23.77 -5.37
N SER A 498 0.73 -23.23 -4.24
CA SER A 498 0.03 -23.41 -2.95
C SER A 498 -1.19 -22.50 -2.77
N LYS A 499 -1.34 -21.48 -3.62
CA LYS A 499 -2.36 -20.43 -3.53
C LYS A 499 -2.22 -19.55 -2.30
N ALA A 500 -1.09 -19.63 -1.59
CA ALA A 500 -0.83 -18.80 -0.43
C ALA A 500 -0.63 -17.34 -0.84
N LEU A 501 -1.14 -16.44 0.01
CA LEU A 501 -0.78 -15.03 -0.01
C LEU A 501 0.58 -14.86 0.67
N LEU A 502 1.55 -14.29 -0.04
CA LEU A 502 2.94 -14.12 0.37
C LEU A 502 3.37 -12.65 0.30
N GLY A 503 4.46 -12.31 0.98
CA GLY A 503 4.93 -10.93 1.12
C GLY A 503 4.06 -10.11 2.09
N ASN A 504 4.22 -8.79 2.03
CA ASN A 504 3.55 -7.87 2.96
C ASN A 504 2.01 -7.85 2.79
N TYR A 505 1.26 -7.58 3.87
CA TYR A 505 -0.21 -7.77 3.92
C TYR A 505 -0.95 -6.81 4.87
N PRO A 506 -2.12 -6.26 4.47
CA PRO A 506 -2.58 -6.15 3.10
C PRO A 506 -1.69 -5.18 2.33
N GLN A 507 -1.50 -5.43 1.04
CA GLN A 507 -0.59 -4.63 0.21
C GLN A 507 -1.37 -3.64 -0.67
N GLY A 508 -1.03 -2.35 -0.54
CA GLY A 508 -1.75 -1.25 -1.20
C GLY A 508 -1.67 -1.28 -2.72
N TYR A 509 -0.54 -1.69 -3.27
CA TYR A 509 -0.31 -1.79 -4.72
C TYR A 509 -1.26 -2.77 -5.43
N THR A 510 -1.69 -3.83 -4.75
CA THR A 510 -2.55 -4.88 -5.27
C THR A 510 -3.99 -4.41 -5.21
N HIS A 511 -4.38 -3.80 -4.08
CA HIS A 511 -5.71 -3.23 -3.92
C HIS A 511 -5.96 -2.05 -4.88
N LEU A 512 -4.96 -1.20 -5.18
CA LEU A 512 -5.14 -0.16 -6.19
C LEU A 512 -5.24 -0.75 -7.60
N ALA A 513 -4.46 -1.80 -7.90
CA ALA A 513 -4.46 -2.42 -9.22
C ALA A 513 -5.78 -3.15 -9.50
N LEU A 514 -6.37 -3.76 -8.46
CA LEU A 514 -7.72 -4.33 -8.50
C LEU A 514 -8.76 -3.26 -8.86
N ILE A 515 -8.74 -2.10 -8.20
CA ILE A 515 -9.67 -1.00 -8.49
C ILE A 515 -9.54 -0.55 -9.95
N GLN A 516 -8.32 -0.33 -10.43
CA GLN A 516 -8.07 0.11 -11.81
C GLN A 516 -8.53 -0.95 -12.83
N ALA A 517 -8.27 -2.23 -12.56
CA ALA A 517 -8.76 -3.33 -13.40
C ALA A 517 -10.29 -3.41 -13.46
N ALA A 518 -10.97 -3.21 -12.33
CA ALA A 518 -12.43 -3.21 -12.28
C ALA A 518 -13.04 -2.03 -13.05
N LEU A 519 -12.39 -0.85 -13.03
CA LEU A 519 -12.76 0.32 -13.83
C LEU A 519 -12.58 0.07 -15.34
N ASP A 520 -11.45 -0.49 -15.75
CA ASP A 520 -11.18 -0.81 -17.16
C ASP A 520 -12.14 -1.89 -17.70
N ILE A 521 -12.53 -2.88 -16.88
CA ILE A 521 -13.57 -3.85 -17.24
C ILE A 521 -14.92 -3.16 -17.44
N GLN A 522 -15.34 -2.30 -16.50
CA GLN A 522 -16.60 -1.58 -16.61
C GLN A 522 -16.65 -0.77 -17.92
N GLN A 523 -15.58 -0.05 -18.24
CA GLN A 523 -15.49 0.72 -19.47
C GLN A 523 -15.52 -0.17 -20.72
N ALA A 524 -14.87 -1.33 -20.69
CA ALA A 524 -14.91 -2.28 -21.79
C ALA A 524 -16.30 -2.87 -22.03
N GLN A 525 -17.08 -3.14 -20.98
CA GLN A 525 -18.46 -3.60 -21.11
C GLN A 525 -19.36 -2.53 -21.72
N GLN A 526 -19.26 -1.29 -21.24
CA GLN A 526 -20.03 -0.15 -21.79
C GLN A 526 -19.75 0.08 -23.28
N ARG A 527 -18.50 -0.10 -23.73
CA ARG A 527 -18.13 -0.03 -25.15
C ARG A 527 -18.63 -1.19 -26.00
N GLY A 528 -18.89 -2.36 -25.39
CA GLY A 528 -19.41 -3.52 -26.10
C GLY A 528 -20.94 -3.56 -26.17
N GLU A 529 -21.61 -2.77 -25.33
CA GLU A 529 -23.07 -2.56 -25.33
C GLU A 529 -23.51 -1.38 -26.21
N ALA A 530 -22.60 -0.44 -26.49
CA ALA A 530 -22.77 0.68 -27.41
C ALA A 530 -22.38 0.30 -28.85
#